data_AF-A0A087T601-F1
#
_entry.id   AF-A0A087T601-F1
#
_cell.length_a   1.000
_cell.length_b   1.000
_cell.length_c   1.000
_cell.angle_alpha   90.00
_cell.angle_beta   90.00
_cell.angle_gamma   90.00
#
_symmetry.space_group_name_H-M   'P 1'
#
loop_
_entity.id
_entity.type
_entity.pdbx_description
1 polymer ?
#
loop_
_entity_poly.entity_id
_entity_poly.type
_entity_poly.pdbx_seq_one_letter_code
_entity_poly.pdbx_strand_id
1 'polypeptide(L)'
;MCDLLPDTRQSSIICPSEDISPKEKLSQCSNENENDKDSAPEVLEKPDACSSVSREILQKLAYGTLSLYLDDTKKISSSLNELTRNQNIVIETLEQENSKLSDAMKMYNLDEMFSKIKQYNVKVQLLKKEMLTIHDRSVKLKKRAMRLQQQKQKEALQKELQRDRELERDKQLAPKIATKSANE
;
A
#
# COMPACT_ATOMS: atom_id res chain seq x y z
N MET A 1 0.71 -4.07 -33.61
CA MET A 1 -0.31 -4.50 -32.64
C MET A 1 0.17 -4.03 -31.28
N CYS A 2 -0.49 -3.00 -30.75
CA CYS A 2 -0.18 -2.39 -29.47
C CYS A 2 -1.26 -2.84 -28.49
N ASP A 3 -0.94 -3.79 -27.63
CA ASP A 3 -1.84 -4.17 -26.55
C ASP A 3 -1.66 -3.18 -25.40
N LEU A 4 -2.60 -2.25 -25.33
CA LEU A 4 -2.90 -1.43 -24.17
C LEU A 4 -3.52 -2.33 -23.11
N LEU A 5 -2.78 -2.61 -22.03
CA LEU A 5 -3.38 -3.16 -20.81
C LEU A 5 -4.00 -2.01 -20.02
N PRO A 6 -5.26 -2.13 -19.57
CA PRO A 6 -5.93 -1.07 -18.83
C PRO A 6 -5.43 -1.00 -17.39
N ASP A 7 -5.36 0.25 -16.93
CA ASP A 7 -4.99 0.71 -15.59
C ASP A 7 -6.03 0.25 -14.56
N THR A 8 -5.74 -0.82 -13.80
CA THR A 8 -6.51 -1.21 -12.61
C THR A 8 -6.08 -0.38 -11.41
N ARG A 9 -6.39 0.92 -11.45
CA ARG A 9 -6.42 1.78 -10.26
C ARG A 9 -7.82 1.77 -9.66
N GLN A 10 -8.10 0.76 -8.86
CA GLN A 10 -9.11 0.82 -7.81
C GLN A 10 -8.69 -0.10 -6.67
N SER A 11 -7.68 0.36 -5.93
CA SER A 11 -7.53 -0.06 -4.53
C SER A 11 -8.18 1.03 -3.70
N SER A 12 -9.37 0.73 -3.19
CA SER A 12 -10.04 1.51 -2.16
C SER A 12 -9.10 1.63 -0.97
N ILE A 13 -8.47 2.79 -0.86
CA ILE A 13 -7.72 3.22 0.32
C ILE A 13 -8.75 3.27 1.44
N ILE A 14 -8.61 2.37 2.41
CA ILE A 14 -9.26 2.52 3.70
C ILE A 14 -8.59 3.74 4.33
N CYS A 15 -9.29 4.87 4.35
CA CYS A 15 -8.92 6.02 5.18
C CYS A 15 -8.80 5.55 6.64
N PRO A 16 -7.78 5.98 7.40
CA PRO A 16 -7.83 5.86 8.84
C PRO A 16 -8.90 6.85 9.31
N SER A 17 -10.04 6.33 9.74
CA SER A 17 -11.02 7.13 10.47
C SER A 17 -10.36 7.67 11.72
N GLU A 18 -10.52 8.98 11.90
CA GLU A 18 -10.17 9.77 13.07
C GLU A 18 -10.69 9.15 14.37
N ASP A 19 -10.02 9.50 15.45
CA ASP A 19 -10.27 9.13 16.84
C ASP A 19 -11.76 8.93 17.20
N ILE A 20 -12.10 7.73 17.67
CA ILE A 20 -13.35 7.50 18.40
C ILE A 20 -13.02 6.79 19.71
N SER A 21 -12.80 7.61 20.74
CA SER A 21 -13.05 7.22 22.12
C SER A 21 -14.54 7.41 22.43
N PRO A 22 -15.20 6.43 23.06
CA PRO A 22 -16.36 6.73 23.89
C PRO A 22 -16.11 6.28 25.33
N LYS A 23 -15.62 7.21 26.14
CA LYS A 23 -16.01 7.27 27.56
C LYS A 23 -17.33 8.01 27.62
N GLU A 24 -18.44 7.32 27.81
CA GLU A 24 -19.68 7.95 28.27
C GLU A 24 -20.15 7.32 29.58
N LYS A 25 -20.03 8.13 30.64
CA LYS A 25 -20.71 7.97 31.90
C LYS A 25 -22.17 8.39 31.69
N LEU A 26 -23.11 7.53 32.06
CA LEU A 26 -24.53 7.88 32.01
C LEU A 26 -24.86 8.84 33.17
N SER A 27 -24.96 10.11 32.80
CA SER A 27 -26.04 11.06 33.11
C SER A 27 -26.64 11.09 34.53
N GLN A 28 -26.28 12.16 35.23
CA GLN A 28 -27.01 12.75 36.34
C GLN A 28 -27.89 13.88 35.76
N CYS A 29 -29.18 13.90 36.06
CA CYS A 29 -30.09 15.01 35.73
C CYS A 29 -30.70 15.58 37.01
N SER A 30 -30.75 16.91 37.06
CA SER A 30 -31.28 17.70 38.19
C SER A 30 -32.37 18.64 37.67
N ASN A 31 -33.41 18.85 38.51
CA ASN A 31 -34.12 20.12 38.78
C ASN A 31 -35.18 20.57 37.72
N GLU A 32 -36.41 21.06 37.98
CA GLU A 32 -37.11 21.60 39.17
C GLU A 32 -38.66 21.55 39.05
N ASN A 33 -39.33 21.55 40.21
CA ASN A 33 -40.58 22.24 40.62
C ASN A 33 -41.89 22.14 39.80
N GLU A 34 -42.98 21.73 40.47
CA GLU A 34 -44.05 22.65 40.92
C GLU A 34 -45.02 21.99 41.92
N ASN A 35 -45.56 22.82 42.81
CA ASN A 35 -46.48 22.51 43.90
C ASN A 35 -47.84 22.01 43.40
N ASP A 36 -48.49 21.11 44.16
CA ASP A 36 -49.84 21.42 44.62
C ASP A 36 -50.21 20.71 45.93
N LYS A 37 -50.95 21.45 46.74
CA LYS A 37 -51.45 21.10 48.08
C LYS A 37 -52.76 20.30 47.99
N ASP A 38 -53.08 19.70 49.13
CA ASP A 38 -54.37 19.11 49.50
C ASP A 38 -54.79 17.83 48.77
N SER A 39 -54.62 16.70 49.44
CA SER A 39 -55.76 16.09 50.14
C SER A 39 -55.26 14.90 50.94
N ALA A 40 -55.35 14.99 52.27
CA ALA A 40 -55.56 13.78 53.05
C ALA A 40 -56.90 13.16 52.58
N PRO A 41 -56.97 11.84 52.48
CA PRO A 41 -57.55 11.16 53.62
C PRO A 41 -56.63 10.06 54.13
N GLU A 42 -56.23 10.26 55.37
CA GLU A 42 -56.34 9.28 56.44
C GLU A 42 -57.27 8.09 56.11
N VAL A 43 -56.70 7.00 55.59
CA VAL A 43 -57.09 5.64 55.95
C VAL A 43 -55.82 4.80 55.92
N LEU A 44 -55.12 4.77 57.06
CA LEU A 44 -54.24 3.66 57.38
C LEU A 44 -55.18 2.45 57.56
N GLU A 45 -55.49 1.76 56.46
CA GLU A 45 -56.07 0.43 56.57
C GLU A 45 -55.07 -0.40 57.35
N LYS A 46 -55.42 -0.66 58.63
CA LYS A 46 -54.81 -1.70 59.42
C LYS A 46 -54.72 -2.94 58.52
N PRO A 47 -53.57 -3.61 58.38
CA PRO A 47 -53.56 -4.89 57.72
C PRO A 47 -54.56 -5.76 58.47
N ASP A 48 -55.63 -6.16 57.77
CA ASP A 48 -56.68 -6.99 58.32
C ASP A 48 -56.03 -8.13 59.09
N ALA A 49 -56.20 -8.10 60.41
CA ALA A 49 -55.71 -9.09 61.33
C ALA A 49 -56.58 -10.34 61.20
N CYS A 50 -56.56 -10.99 60.03
CA CYS A 50 -57.15 -12.30 59.82
C CYS A 50 -56.49 -13.04 58.64
N SER A 51 -55.15 -13.11 58.66
CA SER A 51 -54.39 -14.24 58.11
C SER A 51 -53.03 -14.24 58.79
N SER A 52 -52.98 -14.59 60.08
CA SER A 52 -51.72 -14.97 60.70
C SER A 52 -51.30 -16.29 60.05
N VAL A 53 -50.65 -16.20 58.89
CA VAL A 53 -50.07 -17.36 58.20
C VAL A 53 -49.16 -18.04 59.21
N SER A 54 -49.41 -19.31 59.49
CA SER A 54 -48.63 -20.02 60.48
C SER A 54 -47.15 -19.96 60.08
N ARG A 55 -46.27 -19.77 61.07
CA ARG A 55 -44.82 -19.74 60.84
C ARG A 55 -44.34 -20.97 60.06
N GLU A 56 -45.00 -22.11 60.28
CA GLU A 56 -44.75 -23.35 59.57
C GLU A 56 -45.11 -23.28 58.08
N ILE A 57 -46.24 -22.67 57.73
CA ILE A 57 -46.64 -22.46 56.33
C ILE A 57 -45.65 -21.51 55.64
N LEU A 58 -45.26 -20.42 56.32
CA LEU A 58 -44.28 -19.47 55.80
C LEU A 58 -42.91 -20.14 55.57
N GLN A 59 -42.45 -20.96 56.51
CA GLN A 59 -41.20 -21.71 56.37
C GLN A 59 -41.26 -22.72 55.21
N LYS A 60 -42.37 -23.44 55.04
CA LYS A 60 -42.56 -24.38 53.93
C LYS A 60 -42.57 -23.68 52.58
N LEU A 61 -43.23 -22.52 52.48
CA LEU A 61 -43.25 -21.72 51.26
C LEU A 61 -41.86 -21.15 50.95
N ALA A 62 -41.16 -20.59 51.94
CA ALA A 62 -39.81 -20.07 51.78
C ALA A 62 -38.83 -21.17 51.36
N TYR A 63 -38.89 -22.34 52.00
CA TYR A 63 -38.09 -23.50 51.64
C TYR A 63 -38.42 -24.02 50.24
N GLY A 64 -39.69 -24.16 49.90
CA GLY A 64 -40.12 -24.59 48.57
C GLY A 64 -39.67 -23.62 47.48
N THR A 65 -39.81 -22.31 47.72
CA THR A 65 -39.37 -21.26 46.78
C THR A 65 -37.85 -21.29 46.61
N LEU A 66 -37.09 -21.42 47.71
CA LEU A 66 -35.64 -21.52 47.65
C LEU A 66 -35.21 -22.81 46.94
N SER A 67 -35.84 -23.94 47.24
CA SER A 67 -35.55 -25.23 46.61
C SER A 67 -35.82 -25.23 45.11
N LEU A 68 -36.80 -24.46 44.63
CA LEU A 68 -37.12 -24.38 43.20
C LEU A 68 -36.09 -23.56 42.40
N TYR A 69 -35.54 -22.48 42.97
CA TYR A 69 -34.71 -21.54 42.21
C TYR A 69 -33.22 -21.50 42.59
N LEU A 70 -32.83 -22.01 43.76
CA LEU A 70 -31.46 -21.88 44.25
C LEU A 70 -30.43 -22.58 43.35
N ASP A 71 -30.74 -23.78 42.87
CA ASP A 71 -29.80 -24.54 42.04
C ASP A 71 -29.69 -23.93 40.65
N ASP A 72 -30.80 -23.48 40.06
CA ASP A 72 -30.79 -22.87 38.74
C ASP A 72 -30.12 -21.49 38.75
N THR A 73 -30.34 -20.68 39.79
CA THR A 73 -29.61 -19.41 39.96
C THR A 73 -28.10 -19.63 40.14
N LYS A 74 -27.69 -20.67 40.88
CA LYS A 74 -26.27 -21.06 40.98
C LYS A 74 -25.69 -21.53 39.65
N LYS A 75 -26.42 -22.36 38.88
CA LYS A 75 -26.00 -22.81 37.56
C LYS A 75 -25.82 -21.64 36.59
N ILE A 76 -26.78 -20.71 36.55
CA ILE A 76 -26.71 -19.52 35.70
C ILE A 76 -25.51 -18.65 36.10
N SER A 77 -25.30 -18.42 37.39
CA SER A 77 -24.14 -17.67 37.88
C SER A 77 -22.82 -18.34 37.48
N SER A 78 -22.71 -19.66 37.63
CA SER A 78 -21.52 -20.42 37.20
C SER A 78 -21.29 -20.33 35.69
N SER A 79 -22.35 -20.47 34.89
CA SER A 79 -22.27 -20.37 33.42
C SER A 79 -21.86 -18.97 32.97
N LEU A 80 -22.36 -17.92 33.63
CA LEU A 80 -21.97 -16.55 33.33
C LEU A 80 -20.50 -16.28 33.68
N ASN A 81 -20.03 -16.82 34.82
CA ASN A 81 -18.62 -16.71 35.21
C ASN A 81 -17.69 -17.44 34.22
N GLU A 82 -18.08 -18.63 33.76
CA GLU A 82 -17.34 -19.36 32.75
C GLU A 82 -17.31 -18.59 31.42
N LEU A 83 -18.46 -18.07 30.98
CA LEU A 83 -18.54 -17.26 29.77
C LEU A 83 -17.65 -16.02 29.87
N THR A 84 -17.69 -15.31 31.00
CA THR A 84 -16.86 -14.13 31.25
C THR A 84 -15.37 -14.48 31.22
N ARG A 85 -14.99 -15.61 31.84
CA ARG A 85 -13.62 -16.11 31.80
C ARG A 85 -13.18 -16.42 30.36
N ASN A 86 -14.02 -17.10 29.60
CA ASN A 86 -13.73 -17.45 28.21
C ASN A 86 -13.60 -16.19 27.34
N GLN A 87 -14.45 -15.19 27.54
CA GLN A 87 -14.36 -13.90 26.87
C GLN A 87 -13.02 -13.21 27.17
N ASN A 88 -12.60 -13.18 28.43
CA ASN A 88 -11.30 -12.59 28.80
C ASN A 88 -10.12 -13.30 28.12
N ILE A 89 -10.13 -14.63 28.07
CA ILE A 89 -9.08 -15.41 27.37
C ILE A 89 -9.04 -15.05 25.88
N VAL A 90 -10.20 -14.93 25.23
CA VAL A 90 -10.27 -14.56 23.81
C VAL A 90 -9.77 -13.13 23.59
N ILE A 91 -10.14 -12.20 24.47
CA ILE A 91 -9.66 -10.81 24.41
C ILE A 91 -8.13 -10.77 24.54
N GLU A 92 -7.57 -11.42 25.55
CA GLU A 92 -6.11 -11.49 25.74
C GLU A 92 -5.41 -12.11 24.53
N THR A 93 -6.00 -13.16 23.94
CA THR A 93 -5.46 -13.82 22.75
C THR A 93 -5.48 -12.88 21.55
N LEU A 94 -6.58 -12.14 21.33
CA LEU A 94 -6.69 -11.17 20.25
C LEU A 94 -5.74 -9.99 20.43
N GLU A 95 -5.54 -9.52 21.66
CA GLU A 95 -4.58 -8.45 21.96
C GLU A 95 -3.14 -8.89 21.69
N GLN A 96 -2.80 -10.14 22.03
CA GLN A 96 -1.50 -10.72 21.68
C GLN A 96 -1.31 -10.85 20.17
N GLU A 97 -2.31 -11.35 19.44
CA GLU A 97 -2.24 -11.45 17.97
C GLU A 97 -2.17 -10.08 17.29
N ASN A 98 -2.94 -9.09 17.76
CA ASN A 98 -2.85 -7.72 17.28
C ASN A 98 -1.45 -7.14 17.50
N SER A 99 -0.85 -7.40 18.66
CA SER A 99 0.52 -6.95 18.97
C SER A 99 1.53 -7.59 18.01
N LYS A 100 1.44 -8.91 17.80
CA LYS A 100 2.28 -9.63 16.83
C LYS A 100 2.12 -9.09 15.41
N LEU A 101 0.88 -8.80 14.98
CA LEU A 101 0.61 -8.24 13.66
C LEU A 101 1.22 -6.85 13.51
N SER A 102 1.03 -5.97 14.50
CA SER A 102 1.64 -4.64 14.54
C SER A 102 3.16 -4.73 14.45
N ASP A 103 3.78 -5.63 15.22
CA ASP A 103 5.24 -5.77 15.22
C ASP A 103 5.76 -6.34 13.89
N ALA A 104 5.05 -7.29 13.29
CA ALA A 104 5.36 -7.77 11.94
C ALA A 104 5.24 -6.65 10.91
N MET A 105 4.19 -5.82 10.97
CA MET A 105 4.02 -4.66 10.09
C MET A 105 5.13 -3.61 10.30
N LYS A 106 5.66 -3.44 11.51
CA LYS A 106 6.82 -2.56 11.78
C LYS A 106 8.14 -3.16 11.31
N MET A 107 8.32 -4.48 11.42
CA MET A 107 9.54 -5.17 10.97
C MET A 107 9.77 -4.96 9.47
N TYR A 108 8.71 -5.04 8.68
CA TYR A 108 8.76 -4.71 7.26
C TYR A 108 8.40 -3.23 7.10
N ASN A 109 9.41 -2.36 7.01
CA ASN A 109 9.20 -0.94 6.65
C ASN A 109 8.77 -0.83 5.18
N LEU A 110 7.57 -1.33 4.88
CA LEU A 110 7.01 -1.48 3.54
C LEU A 110 6.87 -0.12 2.88
N ASP A 111 6.51 0.92 3.64
CA ASP A 111 6.42 2.29 3.15
C ASP A 111 7.77 2.81 2.63
N GLU A 112 8.85 2.54 3.35
CA GLU A 112 10.20 2.87 2.90
C GLU A 112 10.58 2.05 1.66
N MET A 113 10.26 0.76 1.63
CA MET A 113 10.52 -0.10 0.48
C MET A 113 9.76 0.38 -0.76
N PHE A 114 8.46 0.69 -0.66
CA PHE A 114 7.65 1.22 -1.75
C PHE A 114 8.18 2.58 -2.22
N SER A 115 8.64 3.42 -1.30
CA SER A 115 9.28 4.70 -1.63
C SER A 115 10.57 4.50 -2.43
N LYS A 116 11.43 3.56 -2.02
CA LYS A 116 12.66 3.19 -2.74
C LYS A 116 12.35 2.63 -4.14
N ILE A 117 11.34 1.76 -4.26
CA ILE A 117 10.91 1.20 -5.55
C ILE A 117 10.50 2.32 -6.51
N LYS A 118 9.69 3.28 -6.04
CA LYS A 118 9.29 4.45 -6.84
C LYS A 118 10.51 5.26 -7.30
N GLN A 119 11.44 5.55 -6.39
CA GLN A 119 12.66 6.29 -6.72
C GLN A 119 13.52 5.56 -7.76
N TYR A 120 13.71 4.24 -7.62
CA TYR A 120 14.49 3.47 -8.59
C TYR A 120 13.79 3.35 -9.94
N ASN A 121 12.46 3.24 -9.97
CA ASN A 121 11.70 3.23 -11.21
C ASN A 121 11.97 4.51 -12.02
N VAL A 122 11.91 5.67 -11.37
CA VAL A 122 12.24 6.97 -11.99
C VAL A 122 13.68 6.99 -12.49
N LYS A 123 14.66 6.53 -11.69
CA LYS A 123 16.08 6.48 -12.10
C LYS A 123 16.29 5.60 -13.33
N VAL A 124 15.67 4.42 -13.39
CA VAL A 124 15.77 3.50 -14.54
C VAL A 124 15.13 4.11 -15.78
N GLN A 125 13.98 4.77 -15.65
CA GLN A 125 13.35 5.47 -16.77
C GLN A 125 14.23 6.61 -17.31
N LEU A 126 14.87 7.38 -16.42
CA LEU A 126 15.81 8.43 -16.82
C LEU A 126 17.02 7.84 -17.55
N LEU A 127 17.67 6.83 -16.97
CA LEU A 127 18.84 6.17 -17.57
C LEU A 127 18.51 5.59 -18.95
N LYS A 128 17.33 4.98 -19.12
CA LYS A 128 16.85 4.50 -20.43
C LYS A 128 16.76 5.64 -21.44
N LYS A 129 16.18 6.78 -21.06
CA LYS A 129 16.04 7.96 -21.93
C LYS A 129 17.41 8.53 -22.34
N GLU A 130 18.34 8.62 -21.39
CA GLU A 130 19.70 9.09 -21.65
C GLU A 130 20.46 8.13 -22.57
N MET A 131 20.38 6.82 -22.30
CA MET A 131 20.99 5.80 -23.16
C MET A 131 20.46 5.87 -24.60
N LEU A 132 19.14 6.01 -24.79
CA LEU A 132 18.56 6.18 -26.13
C LEU A 132 19.10 7.44 -26.82
N THR A 133 19.17 8.55 -26.08
CA THR A 133 19.70 9.82 -26.62
C THR A 133 21.17 9.71 -27.04
N ILE A 134 22.00 9.08 -26.21
CA ILE A 134 23.43 8.84 -26.50
C ILE A 134 23.58 7.89 -27.69
N HIS A 135 22.79 6.82 -27.74
CA HIS A 135 22.78 5.88 -28.83
C HIS A 135 22.45 6.57 -30.16
N ASP A 136 21.39 7.38 -30.22
CA ASP A 136 20.99 8.09 -31.43
C ASP A 136 22.06 9.07 -31.90
N ARG A 137 22.69 9.80 -30.98
CA ARG A 137 23.81 10.70 -31.28
C ARG A 137 25.01 9.92 -31.83
N SER A 138 25.36 8.81 -31.19
CA SER A 138 26.47 7.93 -31.60
C SER A 138 26.25 7.33 -32.99
N VAL A 139 25.03 6.86 -33.28
CA VAL A 139 24.67 6.32 -34.60
C VAL A 139 24.79 7.39 -35.68
N LYS A 140 24.26 8.60 -35.44
CA LYS A 140 24.37 9.73 -36.38
C LYS A 140 25.84 10.10 -36.63
N LEU A 141 26.65 10.15 -35.58
CA LEU A 141 28.08 10.46 -35.68
C LEU A 141 28.84 9.38 -36.47
N LYS A 142 28.61 8.10 -36.16
CA LYS A 142 29.19 6.96 -36.90
C LYS A 142 28.86 7.04 -38.39
N LYS A 143 27.60 7.34 -38.74
CA LYS A 143 27.16 7.49 -40.14
C LYS A 143 27.91 8.63 -40.85
N ARG A 144 28.12 9.76 -40.18
CA ARG A 144 28.89 10.90 -40.73
C ARG A 144 30.37 10.55 -40.92
N ALA A 145 30.98 9.90 -39.94
CA ALA A 145 32.38 9.46 -40.02
C ALA A 145 32.60 8.51 -41.19
N MET A 146 31.71 7.52 -41.37
CA MET A 146 31.78 6.58 -42.49
C MET A 146 31.68 7.28 -43.86
N ARG A 147 30.76 8.24 -44.00
CA ARG A 147 30.63 9.01 -45.25
C ARG A 147 31.88 9.84 -45.54
N LEU A 148 32.44 10.48 -44.52
CA LEU A 148 33.66 11.28 -44.66
C LEU A 148 34.86 10.41 -45.05
N GLN A 149 34.97 9.21 -44.48
CA GLN A 149 36.00 8.23 -44.83
C GLN A 149 35.87 7.78 -46.28
N GLN A 150 34.65 7.40 -46.72
CA GLN A 150 34.38 7.00 -48.10
C GLN A 150 34.68 8.13 -49.09
N GLN A 151 34.32 9.37 -48.76
CA GLN A 151 34.61 10.53 -49.60
C GLN A 151 36.12 10.74 -49.75
N LYS A 152 36.89 10.72 -48.64
CA LYS A 152 38.36 10.85 -48.70
C LYS A 152 39.01 9.75 -49.53
N GLN A 153 38.57 8.50 -49.39
CA GLN A 153 39.09 7.38 -50.19
C GLN A 153 38.83 7.60 -51.70
N LYS A 154 37.61 8.04 -52.05
CA LYS A 154 37.25 8.33 -53.44
C LYS A 154 38.06 9.49 -54.02
N GLU A 155 38.22 10.58 -53.28
CA GLU A 155 39.00 11.74 -53.69
C GLU A 155 40.49 11.39 -53.88
N ALA A 156 41.06 10.60 -52.98
CA ALA A 156 42.44 10.12 -53.11
C ALA A 156 42.65 9.30 -54.38
N LEU A 157 41.75 8.34 -54.64
CA LEU A 157 41.80 7.51 -55.86
C LEU A 157 41.65 8.35 -57.13
N GLN A 158 40.73 9.32 -57.15
CA GLN A 158 40.54 10.21 -58.29
C GLN A 158 41.77 11.10 -58.55
N LYS A 159 42.42 11.57 -57.50
CA LYS A 159 43.65 12.38 -57.59
C LYS A 159 44.84 11.57 -58.10
N GLU A 160 44.95 10.29 -57.72
CA GLU A 160 45.94 9.35 -58.25
C GLU A 160 45.74 9.14 -59.77
N LEU A 161 44.51 8.79 -60.18
CA LEU A 161 44.16 8.58 -61.59
C LEU A 161 44.37 9.85 -62.44
N GLN A 162 44.16 11.03 -61.86
CA GLN A 162 44.44 12.28 -62.56
C GLN A 162 45.95 12.50 -62.75
N ARG A 163 46.76 12.25 -61.71
CA ARG A 163 48.23 12.29 -61.81
C ARG A 163 48.75 11.32 -62.87
N ASP A 164 48.22 10.09 -62.91
CA ASP A 164 48.66 9.10 -63.91
C ASP A 164 48.35 9.53 -65.35
N ARG A 165 47.16 10.11 -65.59
CA ARG A 165 46.81 10.67 -66.91
C ARG A 165 47.67 11.85 -67.33
N GLU A 166 48.08 12.68 -66.36
CA GLU A 166 49.01 13.78 -66.62
C GLU A 166 50.39 13.24 -67.00
N LEU A 167 50.91 12.25 -66.26
CA LEU A 167 52.18 11.59 -66.57
C LEU A 167 52.16 10.87 -67.93
N GLU A 168 51.04 10.25 -68.32
CA GLU A 168 50.90 9.65 -69.65
C GLU A 168 50.94 10.70 -70.77
N ARG A 169 50.30 11.86 -70.57
CA ARG A 169 50.39 12.99 -71.52
C ARG A 169 51.82 13.49 -71.64
N ASP A 170 52.52 13.65 -70.53
CA ASP A 170 53.92 14.11 -70.52
C ASP A 170 54.84 13.11 -71.23
N LYS A 171 54.63 11.80 -71.02
CA LYS A 171 55.38 10.74 -71.74
C LYS A 171 55.15 10.77 -73.25
N GLN A 172 53.93 11.03 -73.71
CA GLN A 172 53.62 11.10 -75.14
C GLN A 172 54.22 12.33 -75.83
N LEU A 173 54.39 13.42 -75.08
CA LEU A 173 55.02 14.67 -75.54
C LEU A 173 56.54 14.68 -75.32
N ALA A 174 57.12 13.63 -74.74
CA ALA A 174 58.56 13.54 -74.53
C ALA A 174 59.29 13.41 -75.88
N PRO A 175 60.31 14.25 -76.15
CA PRO A 175 61.04 14.22 -77.42
C PRO A 175 61.74 12.86 -77.59
N LYS A 176 61.43 12.15 -78.67
CA LYS A 176 62.16 10.94 -79.05
C LYS A 176 63.56 11.34 -79.49
N ILE A 177 64.58 10.92 -78.73
CA ILE A 177 65.98 11.13 -79.10
C ILE A 177 66.23 10.32 -80.38
N ALA A 178 66.60 11.01 -81.47
CA ALA A 178 67.00 10.35 -82.71
C ALA A 178 68.33 9.62 -82.48
N THR A 179 68.29 8.29 -82.38
CA THR A 179 69.51 7.48 -82.43
C THR A 179 70.07 7.58 -83.85
N LYS A 180 71.21 8.28 -84.01
CA LYS A 180 71.96 8.26 -85.26
C LYS A 180 72.32 6.80 -85.58
N SER A 181 71.90 6.34 -86.75
CA SER A 181 72.37 5.09 -87.35
C SER A 181 73.89 5.15 -87.49
N ALA A 182 74.60 4.35 -86.71
CA ALA A 182 76.02 4.09 -86.94
C ALA A 182 76.13 3.13 -88.14
N ASN A 183 76.27 3.72 -89.33
CA ASN A 183 76.95 3.10 -90.46
C ASN A 183 78.37 3.69 -90.47
N GLU A 184 79.35 2.87 -90.08
CA GLU A 184 80.73 2.77 -90.59
C GLU A 184 81.59 1.93 -89.63
#